data_AF-A0A3S0MLY1-F1
#
_entry.id   AF-A0A3S0MLY1-F1
#
_cell.length_a   1.000
_cell.length_b   1.000
_cell.length_c   1.000
_cell.angle_alpha   90.00
_cell.angle_beta   90.00
_cell.angle_gamma   90.00
#
_symmetry.space_group_name_H-M   'P 1'
#
loop_
_entity.id
_entity.type
_entity.pdbx_description
1 polymer ?
#
loop_
_entity_poly.entity_id
_entity_poly.type
_entity_poly.pdbx_seq_one_letter_code
_entity_poly.pdbx_strand_id
1 'polypeptide(L)'
;MAVVPKHNDVGSRYDPSQDLTAEQLHRFGQVAGKAQERRKERSDKGLLSSRDREYVSKRQALKDAAFKPIVRPKKDQRNTVRYAVWMLVVMIGSLWLMYMTR
;
A
#
# COMPACT_ATOMS: atom_id res chain seq x y z
N MET A 1 23.95 23.24 -42.53
CA MET A 1 23.51 23.27 -41.12
C MET A 1 24.17 22.11 -40.41
N ALA A 2 25.06 22.36 -39.45
CA ALA A 2 25.71 21.30 -38.67
C ALA A 2 24.74 20.89 -37.54
N VAL A 3 24.18 19.69 -37.64
CA VAL A 3 23.34 19.12 -36.59
C VAL A 3 24.28 18.59 -35.50
N VAL A 4 24.31 19.26 -34.35
CA VAL A 4 25.05 18.81 -33.18
C VAL A 4 24.48 17.44 -32.75
N PRO A 5 25.31 16.38 -32.68
CA PRO A 5 24.87 15.09 -32.18
C PRO A 5 24.35 15.23 -30.75
N LYS A 6 23.12 14.75 -30.48
CA LYS A 6 22.54 14.76 -29.15
C LYS A 6 23.41 13.86 -28.26
N HIS A 7 24.04 14.45 -27.25
CA HIS A 7 24.86 13.74 -26.27
C HIS A 7 24.00 12.62 -25.65
N ASN A 8 24.31 11.37 -25.98
CA ASN A 8 23.75 10.17 -25.37
C ASN A 8 24.56 9.83 -24.11
N ASP A 9 24.80 10.84 -23.27
CA ASP A 9 25.27 10.57 -21.93
C ASP A 9 24.10 9.88 -21.23
N VAL A 10 24.25 8.56 -21.06
CA VAL A 10 23.42 7.76 -20.17
C VAL A 10 23.72 8.30 -18.78
N GLY A 11 23.05 9.42 -18.47
CA GLY A 11 23.40 10.30 -17.37
C GLY A 11 23.53 9.47 -16.11
N SER A 12 24.67 9.63 -15.44
CA SER A 12 24.89 9.14 -14.09
C SER A 12 23.59 9.35 -13.31
N ARG A 13 23.04 8.27 -12.76
CA ARG A 13 21.81 8.36 -11.97
C ARG A 13 22.04 9.44 -10.92
N TYR A 14 21.17 10.44 -10.93
CA TYR A 14 21.20 11.52 -9.95
C TYR A 14 21.33 10.91 -8.55
N ASP A 15 22.46 11.17 -7.91
CA ASP A 15 22.74 10.74 -6.55
C ASP A 15 22.70 11.98 -5.65
N PRO A 16 21.57 12.20 -4.94
CA PRO A 16 21.41 13.34 -4.06
C PRO A 16 22.50 13.41 -2.99
N SER A 17 23.12 12.28 -2.65
CA SER A 17 24.18 12.23 -1.63
C SER A 17 25.53 12.73 -2.13
N GLN A 18 25.76 12.74 -3.46
CA GLN A 18 26.97 13.28 -4.08
C GLN A 18 26.85 14.76 -4.42
N ASP A 19 25.64 15.22 -4.76
CA ASP A 19 25.40 16.59 -5.25
C ASP A 19 24.92 17.57 -4.17
N LEU A 20 24.40 17.09 -3.04
CA LEU A 20 23.81 17.93 -1.99
C LEU A 20 24.44 17.66 -0.62
N THR A 21 24.64 18.72 0.16
CA THR A 21 25.01 18.57 1.56
C THR A 21 23.83 18.03 2.39
N ALA A 22 24.12 17.39 3.52
CA ALA A 22 23.10 16.79 4.39
C ALA A 22 22.02 17.81 4.81
N GLU A 23 22.40 19.06 5.07
CA GLU A 23 21.47 20.14 5.43
C GLU A 23 20.56 20.53 4.25
N GLN A 24 21.13 20.63 3.04
CA GLN A 24 20.36 20.91 1.83
C GLN A 24 19.35 19.80 1.55
N LEU A 25 19.79 18.54 1.65
CA LEU A 25 18.94 17.37 1.45
C LEU A 25 17.78 17.34 2.46
N HIS A 26 18.06 17.70 3.72
CA HIS A 26 17.03 17.83 4.76
C HIS A 26 16.01 18.93 4.42
N ARG A 27 16.46 20.12 4.01
CA ARG A 27 15.55 21.21 3.58
C ARG A 27 14.71 20.82 2.37
N PHE A 28 15.32 20.19 1.36
CA PHE A 28 14.60 19.70 0.20
C PHE A 28 13.55 18.67 0.59
N GLY A 29 13.88 17.74 1.49
CA GLY A 29 12.94 16.76 2.04
C GLY A 29 11.74 17.43 2.72
N GLN A 30 11.98 18.45 3.55
CA GLN A 30 10.89 19.20 4.22
C GLN A 30 9.97 19.91 3.22
N VAL A 31 10.54 20.57 2.21
CA VAL A 31 9.76 21.27 1.17
C VAL A 31 8.99 20.28 0.30
N ALA A 32 9.60 19.16 -0.08
CA ALA A 32 8.97 18.11 -0.85
C ALA A 32 7.79 17.48 -0.08
N GLY A 33 7.98 17.18 1.20
CA GLY A 33 6.92 16.67 2.09
C GLY A 33 5.75 17.64 2.19
N LYS A 34 6.03 18.92 2.47
CA LYS A 34 5.00 19.98 2.57
C LYS A 34 4.27 20.21 1.25
N ALA A 35 4.95 20.12 0.11
CA ALA A 35 4.33 20.21 -1.21
C ALA A 35 3.43 19.01 -1.50
N GLN A 36 3.83 17.81 -1.08
CA GLN A 36 3.02 16.60 -1.22
C GLN A 36 1.77 16.65 -0.35
N GLU A 37 1.88 17.16 0.87
CA GLU A 37 0.75 17.35 1.79
C GLU A 37 -0.28 18.33 1.22
N ARG A 38 0.17 19.48 0.68
CA ARG A 38 -0.72 20.42 -0.03
C ARG A 38 -1.44 19.81 -1.22
N ARG A 39 -0.82 18.88 -1.95
CA ARG A 39 -1.47 18.14 -3.05
C ARG A 39 -2.53 17.18 -2.54
N LYS A 40 -2.26 16.48 -1.42
CA LYS A 40 -3.28 15.63 -0.76
C LYS A 40 -4.46 16.47 -0.29
N GLU A 41 -4.23 17.58 0.40
CA GLU A 41 -5.32 18.46 0.83
C GLU A 41 -6.17 18.97 -0.33
N ARG A 42 -5.57 19.35 -1.47
CA ARG A 42 -6.34 19.74 -2.66
C ARG A 42 -7.14 18.58 -3.25
N SER A 43 -6.61 17.36 -3.14
CA SER A 43 -7.30 16.14 -3.55
C SER A 43 -8.50 15.85 -2.65
N ASP A 44 -8.32 15.94 -1.33
CA ASP A 44 -9.33 15.66 -0.32
C ASP A 44 -10.44 16.72 -0.32
N LYS A 45 -10.09 17.99 -0.56
CA LYS A 45 -11.03 19.11 -0.72
C LYS A 45 -11.80 19.06 -2.05
N GLY A 46 -11.61 18.04 -2.88
CA GLY A 46 -12.37 17.84 -4.12
C GLY A 46 -12.11 18.89 -5.22
N LEU A 47 -11.09 19.75 -5.04
CA LEU A 47 -10.69 20.81 -5.97
C LEU A 47 -10.01 20.28 -7.24
N LEU A 48 -9.85 18.95 -7.36
CA LEU A 48 -9.32 18.30 -8.55
C LEU A 48 -10.38 18.20 -9.64
N SER A 49 -10.00 18.60 -10.85
CA SER A 49 -10.77 18.35 -12.07
C SER A 49 -11.08 16.86 -12.20
N SER A 50 -12.21 16.50 -12.82
CA SER A 50 -12.67 15.10 -12.94
C SER A 50 -11.60 14.17 -13.50
N ARG A 51 -10.77 14.68 -14.41
CA ARG A 51 -9.65 13.96 -15.01
C ARG A 51 -8.54 13.67 -13.99
N ASP A 52 -8.17 14.66 -13.17
CA ASP A 52 -7.14 14.51 -12.14
C ASP A 52 -7.58 13.56 -11.02
N ARG A 53 -8.87 13.57 -10.68
CA ARG A 53 -9.46 12.66 -9.70
C ARG A 53 -9.33 11.19 -10.13
N GLU A 54 -9.54 10.91 -11.42
CA GLU A 54 -9.36 9.57 -11.99
C GLU A 54 -7.88 9.13 -11.98
N TYR A 55 -6.95 10.03 -12.27
CA TYR A 55 -5.51 9.71 -12.21
C TYR A 55 -5.03 9.46 -10.77
N VAL A 56 -5.54 10.23 -9.80
CA VAL A 56 -5.20 10.07 -8.38
C VAL A 56 -5.78 8.75 -7.84
N SER A 57 -7.02 8.40 -8.18
CA SER A 57 -7.63 7.13 -7.76
C SER A 57 -6.92 5.92 -8.38
N LYS A 58 -6.52 6.00 -9.66
CA LYS A 58 -5.68 4.96 -10.28
C LYS A 58 -4.31 4.83 -9.59
N ARG A 59 -3.68 5.95 -9.23
CA ARG A 59 -2.40 5.90 -8.48
C ARG A 59 -2.57 5.33 -7.07
N GLN A 60 -3.67 5.62 -6.39
CA GLN A 60 -3.99 5.02 -5.10
C GLN A 60 -4.20 3.51 -5.26
N ALA A 61 -4.99 3.07 -6.23
CA ALA A 61 -5.19 1.65 -6.51
C ALA A 61 -3.88 0.92 -6.84
N LEU A 62 -2.96 1.56 -7.56
CA LEU A 62 -1.63 1.01 -7.85
C LEU A 62 -0.73 0.98 -6.60
N LYS A 63 -0.80 2.00 -5.74
CA LYS A 63 -0.08 2.00 -4.45
C LYS A 63 -0.63 0.93 -3.53
N ASP A 64 -1.94 0.78 -3.44
CA ASP A 64 -2.59 -0.27 -2.64
C ASP A 64 -2.30 -1.66 -3.20
N ALA A 65 -2.11 -1.78 -4.53
CA ALA A 65 -1.64 -3.01 -5.16
C ALA A 65 -0.15 -3.28 -4.88
N ALA A 66 0.69 -2.24 -4.84
CA ALA A 66 2.13 -2.35 -4.59
C ALA A 66 2.47 -2.57 -3.10
N PHE A 67 1.68 -2.00 -2.19
CA PHE A 67 1.80 -2.15 -0.74
C PHE A 67 0.90 -3.27 -0.18
N LYS A 68 0.17 -3.99 -1.03
CA LYS A 68 -0.54 -5.20 -0.61
C LYS A 68 0.51 -6.22 -0.15
N PRO A 69 0.50 -6.65 1.13
CA PRO A 69 1.37 -7.73 1.55
C PRO A 69 1.07 -8.95 0.68
N ILE A 70 2.12 -9.55 0.15
CA ILE A 70 2.10 -10.70 -0.79
C ILE A 70 1.36 -11.92 -0.20
N VAL A 71 1.07 -11.91 1.10
CA VAL A 71 0.18 -12.85 1.75
C VAL A 71 -1.27 -12.46 1.45
N ARG A 72 -1.83 -13.00 0.37
CA ARG A 72 -3.28 -12.98 0.13
C ARG A 72 -3.96 -13.54 1.38
N PRO A 73 -4.81 -12.79 2.11
CA PRO A 73 -5.58 -13.38 3.19
C PRO A 73 -6.48 -14.44 2.57
N LYS A 74 -6.23 -15.71 2.92
CA LYS A 74 -6.99 -16.87 2.45
C LYS A 74 -8.42 -16.74 2.99
N LYS A 75 -9.30 -16.13 2.20
CA LYS A 75 -10.71 -15.82 2.53
C LYS A 75 -11.56 -17.08 2.83
N ASP A 76 -11.00 -18.26 2.59
CA ASP A 76 -11.67 -19.55 2.69
C ASP A 76 -11.59 -20.20 4.09
N GLN A 77 -11.05 -19.54 5.12
CA GLN A 77 -10.91 -20.14 6.46
C GLN A 77 -12.04 -19.81 7.45
N ARG A 78 -12.97 -18.90 7.10
CA ARG A 78 -14.01 -18.46 8.06
C ARG A 78 -15.07 -19.55 8.31
N ASN A 79 -15.34 -20.40 7.34
CA ASN A 79 -16.22 -21.56 7.49
C ASN A 79 -15.51 -22.69 8.27
N THR A 80 -14.22 -22.95 8.03
CA THR A 80 -13.44 -23.98 8.73
C THR A 80 -13.46 -23.80 10.24
N VAL A 81 -13.29 -22.55 10.71
CA VAL A 81 -13.35 -22.25 12.16
C VAL A 81 -14.73 -22.55 12.75
N ARG A 82 -15.81 -22.22 12.03
CA ARG A 82 -17.18 -22.52 12.49
C ARG A 82 -17.43 -24.02 12.58
N TYR A 83 -16.93 -24.79 11.62
CA TYR A 83 -17.01 -26.26 11.67
C TYR A 83 -16.18 -26.83 12.82
N ALA A 84 -14.97 -26.33 13.05
CA ALA A 84 -14.14 -26.76 14.17
C ALA A 84 -14.82 -26.50 15.53
N VAL A 85 -15.44 -25.33 15.70
CA VAL A 85 -16.23 -25.00 16.89
C VAL A 85 -17.43 -25.95 17.04
N TRP A 86 -18.19 -26.18 15.97
CA TRP A 86 -19.33 -27.11 16.01
C TRP A 86 -18.92 -28.55 16.35
N MET A 87 -17.81 -29.04 15.80
CA MET A 87 -17.27 -30.37 16.11
C MET A 87 -16.90 -30.49 17.60
N LEU A 88 -16.32 -29.43 18.18
CA LEU A 88 -15.97 -29.40 19.59
C LEU A 88 -17.21 -29.39 20.50
N VAL A 89 -18.26 -28.65 20.14
CA VAL A 89 -19.54 -28.68 20.87
C VAL A 89 -20.18 -30.07 20.83
N VAL A 90 -20.23 -30.72 19.66
CA VAL A 90 -20.77 -32.07 19.51
C VAL A 90 -19.97 -33.08 20.33
N MET A 91 -18.63 -32.97 20.32
CA MET A 91 -17.76 -33.87 21.07
C MET A 91 -17.96 -33.75 22.59
N ILE A 92 -18.04 -32.52 23.11
CA ILE A 92 -18.32 -32.26 24.53
C ILE A 92 -19.73 -32.74 24.90
N GLY A 93 -20.73 -32.48 24.06
CA GLY A 93 -22.10 -32.94 24.27
C GLY A 93 -22.19 -34.46 24.34
N SER A 94 -21.52 -35.17 23.42
CA SER A 94 -21.44 -36.64 23.42
C SER A 94 -20.77 -37.19 24.69
N LEU A 95 -19.66 -36.57 25.11
CA LEU A 95 -18.96 -36.98 26.34
C LEU A 95 -19.84 -36.76 27.58
N TRP A 96 -20.56 -35.64 27.64
CA TRP A 96 -21.51 -35.36 28.71
C TRP A 96 -22.67 -36.35 28.72
N LEU A 97 -23.22 -36.69 27.56
CA LEU A 97 -24.30 -37.66 27.41
C LEU A 97 -23.84 -39.03 27.89
N MET A 98 -22.66 -39.49 27.47
CA MET A 98 -22.06 -40.72 27.99
C MET A 98 -21.92 -40.70 29.52
N TYR A 99 -21.49 -39.57 30.10
CA TYR A 99 -21.32 -39.43 31.55
C TYR A 99 -22.65 -39.46 32.31
N MET A 100 -23.71 -38.85 31.78
CA MET A 100 -25.05 -38.86 32.39
C MET A 100 -25.81 -40.18 32.20
N THR A 101 -25.48 -40.94 31.14
CA THR A 101 -26.13 -42.23 30.84
C THR A 101 -25.37 -43.41 31.46
N ARG A 102 -24.28 -43.16 32.20
CA ARG A 102 -23.55 -44.13 33.02
C ARG A 102 -23.86 -43.90 34.49
#